data_AF-A0A371GSF8-F1
#
_entry.id   AF-A0A371GSF8-F1
#
_cell.length_a   1.000
_cell.length_b   1.000
_cell.length_c   1.000
_cell.angle_alpha   90.00
_cell.angle_beta   90.00
_cell.angle_gamma   90.00
#
_symmetry.space_group_name_H-M   'P 1'
#
loop_
_entity.id
_entity.type
_entity.pdbx_description
1 polymer ?
#
loop_
_entity_poly.entity_id
_entity_poly.type
_entity_poly.pdbx_seq_one_letter_code
_entity_poly.pdbx_strand_id
1 'polypeptide(L)'
;MFYSFAREIWENLIETYSMKEDFVACYDIESKIFNSRQGTLSVTKYYETLNGLWIELDQGIIFKFLHDLNFAYNPIRVQILGKEKLPSLSEVFFIVRSEET
;
A
#
# COMPACT_ATOMS: atom_id res chain seq x y z
N MET A 1 -9.02 -26.97 -16.51
CA MET A 1 -7.92 -26.42 -17.31
C MET A 1 -8.18 -24.97 -17.75
N PHE A 2 -9.39 -24.61 -18.19
CA PHE A 2 -9.73 -23.20 -18.51
C PHE A 2 -9.97 -22.29 -17.30
N TYR A 3 -10.45 -22.83 -16.17
CA TYR A 3 -10.75 -22.05 -14.96
C TYR A 3 -9.51 -21.43 -14.30
N SER A 4 -8.39 -22.17 -14.24
CA SER A 4 -7.13 -21.66 -13.69
C SER A 4 -6.55 -20.53 -14.54
N PHE A 5 -6.59 -20.68 -15.87
CA PHE A 5 -6.11 -19.66 -16.81
C PHE A 5 -6.96 -18.39 -16.79
N ALA A 6 -8.30 -18.53 -16.77
CA ALA A 6 -9.19 -17.39 -16.66
C ALA A 6 -9.04 -16.65 -15.31
N ARG A 7 -8.81 -17.39 -14.23
CA ARG A 7 -8.53 -16.83 -12.90
C ARG A 7 -7.21 -16.06 -12.87
N GLU A 8 -6.16 -16.63 -13.44
CA GLU A 8 -4.84 -16.01 -13.50
C GLU A 8 -4.85 -14.73 -14.36
N ILE A 9 -5.55 -14.74 -15.49
CA ILE A 9 -5.78 -13.53 -16.31
C ILE A 9 -6.57 -12.47 -15.53
N TRP A 10 -7.61 -12.88 -14.79
CA TRP A 10 -8.43 -11.98 -14.00
C TRP A 10 -7.66 -11.37 -12.82
N GLU A 11 -6.86 -12.17 -12.12
CA GLU A 11 -5.97 -11.73 -11.05
C GLU A 11 -4.92 -10.74 -11.59
N ASN A 12 -4.27 -11.05 -12.72
CA ASN A 12 -3.33 -10.13 -13.39
C ASN A 12 -3.98 -8.81 -13.84
N LEU A 13 -5.23 -8.86 -14.32
CA LEU A 13 -5.98 -7.68 -14.74
C LEU A 13 -6.33 -6.78 -13.55
N ILE A 14 -6.84 -7.37 -12.48
CA ILE A 14 -7.11 -6.65 -11.22
C ILE A 14 -5.82 -6.04 -10.70
N GLU A 15 -4.74 -6.81 -10.66
CA GLU A 15 -3.43 -6.37 -10.18
C GLU A 15 -2.90 -5.19 -11.00
N THR A 16 -2.90 -5.30 -12.34
CA THR A 16 -2.41 -4.22 -13.23
C THR A 16 -3.25 -2.94 -13.14
N TYR A 17 -4.58 -3.07 -13.07
CA TYR A 17 -5.47 -1.90 -12.95
C TYR A 17 -5.41 -1.27 -11.55
N SER A 18 -5.38 -2.09 -10.50
CA SER A 18 -5.23 -1.63 -9.10
C SER A 18 -3.92 -0.87 -8.93
N MET A 19 -2.79 -1.37 -9.46
CA MET A 19 -1.50 -0.67 -9.38
C MET A 19 -1.52 0.73 -10.00
N LYS A 20 -2.18 0.89 -11.15
CA LYS A 20 -2.25 2.18 -11.83
C LYS A 20 -3.08 3.18 -11.02
N GLU A 21 -4.19 2.72 -10.44
CA GLU A 21 -4.99 3.53 -9.53
C GLU A 21 -4.23 3.88 -8.25
N ASP A 22 -3.54 2.92 -7.64
CA ASP A 22 -2.73 3.12 -6.43
C ASP A 22 -1.57 4.10 -6.66
N PHE A 23 -0.89 4.03 -7.81
CA PHE A 23 0.19 4.97 -8.14
C PHE A 23 -0.31 6.40 -8.35
N VAL A 24 -1.42 6.56 -9.09
CA VAL A 24 -2.06 7.87 -9.30
C VAL A 24 -2.56 8.42 -7.96
N ALA A 25 -3.17 7.58 -7.13
CA ALA A 25 -3.64 7.94 -5.80
C ALA A 25 -2.48 8.38 -4.88
N CYS A 26 -1.36 7.65 -4.87
CA CYS A 26 -0.17 8.04 -4.10
C CYS A 26 0.35 9.42 -4.50
N TYR A 27 0.47 9.70 -5.80
CA TYR A 27 0.90 11.01 -6.29
C TYR A 27 -0.06 12.13 -5.87
N ASP A 28 -1.37 11.89 -5.98
CA ASP A 28 -2.38 12.86 -5.56
C ASP A 28 -2.34 13.12 -4.05
N ILE A 29 -2.11 12.09 -3.24
CA ILE A 29 -1.97 12.20 -1.78
C ILE A 29 -0.69 12.95 -1.41
N GLU A 30 0.45 12.61 -2.02
CA GLU A 30 1.71 13.33 -1.83
C GLU A 30 1.56 14.82 -2.15
N SER A 31 0.90 15.12 -3.28
CA SER A 31 0.61 16.50 -3.68
C SER A 31 -0.30 17.20 -2.66
N LYS A 32 -1.35 16.53 -2.14
CA LYS A 32 -2.21 17.08 -1.08
C LYS A 32 -1.41 17.37 0.19
N ILE A 33 -0.56 16.45 0.63
CA ILE A 33 0.31 16.64 1.82
C ILE A 33 1.25 17.83 1.60
N PHE A 34 1.95 17.86 0.47
CA PHE A 34 2.93 18.90 0.15
C PHE A 34 2.32 20.30 0.06
N ASN A 35 1.14 20.41 -0.55
CA ASN A 35 0.43 21.68 -0.72
C ASN A 35 -0.40 22.07 0.50
N SER A 36 -0.59 21.17 1.47
CA SER A 36 -1.36 21.42 2.69
C SER A 36 -0.72 22.54 3.53
N ARG A 37 -1.56 23.46 4.02
CA ARG A 37 -1.17 24.54 4.94
C ARG A 37 -2.21 24.60 6.05
N GLN A 38 -1.80 24.91 7.28
CA GLN A 38 -2.71 24.98 8.42
C GLN A 38 -3.87 25.96 8.19
N GLY A 39 -3.56 27.15 7.65
CA GLY A 39 -4.55 28.19 7.40
C GLY A 39 -5.32 28.57 8.67
N THR A 40 -6.64 28.46 8.62
CA THR A 40 -7.56 28.78 9.72
C THR A 40 -7.90 27.56 10.60
N LEU A 41 -7.38 26.37 10.28
CA LEU A 41 -7.64 25.17 11.06
C LEU A 41 -6.93 25.24 12.42
N SER A 42 -7.54 24.65 13.45
CA SER A 42 -6.84 24.38 14.69
C SER A 42 -5.68 23.40 14.45
N VAL A 43 -4.65 23.48 15.30
CA VAL A 43 -3.48 22.58 15.20
C VAL A 43 -3.91 21.12 15.27
N THR A 44 -4.83 20.77 16.17
CA THR A 44 -5.39 19.41 16.28
C THR A 44 -6.04 18.98 14.97
N LYS A 45 -6.88 19.85 14.36
CA LYS A 45 -7.59 19.48 13.15
C LYS A 45 -6.65 19.33 11.96
N TYR A 46 -5.66 20.21 11.85
CA TYR A 46 -4.63 20.14 10.83
C TYR A 46 -3.80 18.84 10.95
N TYR A 47 -3.40 18.48 12.17
CA TYR A 47 -2.70 17.24 12.45
C TYR A 47 -3.54 16.01 12.06
N GLU A 48 -4.81 15.95 12.45
CA GLU A 48 -5.70 14.84 12.09
C GLU A 48 -5.79 14.66 10.57
N THR A 49 -5.93 15.76 9.82
CA THR A 49 -5.96 15.73 8.35
C THR A 49 -4.65 15.23 7.75
N LEU A 50 -3.52 15.76 8.20
CA LEU A 50 -2.21 15.31 7.71
C LEU A 50 -1.95 13.85 8.06
N ASN A 51 -2.28 13.43 9.28
CA ASN A 51 -2.09 12.06 9.73
C ASN A 51 -2.96 11.08 8.92
N GLY A 52 -4.20 11.46 8.60
CA GLY A 52 -5.06 10.66 7.72
C GLY A 52 -4.46 10.47 6.33
N LEU A 53 -4.01 11.56 5.69
CA LEU A 53 -3.35 11.51 4.38
C LEU A 53 -2.04 10.69 4.42
N TRP A 54 -1.27 10.82 5.49
CA TRP A 54 -0.02 10.06 5.64
C TRP A 54 -0.28 8.56 5.79
N ILE A 55 -1.31 8.15 6.53
CA ILE A 55 -1.70 6.74 6.66
C ILE A 55 -2.12 6.16 5.29
N GLU A 56 -2.89 6.91 4.51
CA GLU A 56 -3.31 6.48 3.17
C GLU A 56 -2.11 6.31 2.23
N LEU A 57 -1.15 7.23 2.28
CA LEU A 57 0.10 7.13 1.51
C LEU A 57 0.96 5.93 1.95
N ASP A 58 1.13 5.73 3.26
CA ASP A 58 1.93 4.62 3.80
C ASP A 58 1.36 3.26 3.36
N GLN A 59 0.03 3.12 3.34
CA GLN A 59 -0.64 1.93 2.81
C GLN A 59 -0.31 1.69 1.34
N GLY A 60 -0.42 2.71 0.48
CA GLY A 60 -0.07 2.59 -0.94
C GLY A 60 1.39 2.17 -1.15
N ILE A 61 2.32 2.70 -0.35
CA ILE A 61 3.74 2.32 -0.40
C ILE A 61 3.93 0.86 0.04
N ILE A 62 3.23 0.39 1.08
CA ILE A 62 3.27 -1.01 1.53
C ILE A 62 2.78 -1.94 0.42
N PHE A 63 1.66 -1.63 -0.22
CA PHE A 63 1.13 -2.44 -1.32
C PHE A 63 2.12 -2.52 -2.47
N LYS A 64 2.69 -1.39 -2.88
CA LYS A 64 3.72 -1.35 -3.91
C LYS A 64 4.94 -2.18 -3.54
N PHE A 65 5.47 -1.99 -2.32
CA PHE A 65 6.61 -2.76 -1.84
C PHE A 65 6.34 -4.26 -1.92
N LEU A 66 5.23 -4.72 -1.33
CA LEU A 66 4.86 -6.13 -1.29
C LEU A 66 4.63 -6.73 -2.67
N HIS A 67 3.96 -6.00 -3.57
CA HIS A 67 3.72 -6.41 -4.95
C HIS A 67 5.02 -6.66 -5.71
N ASP A 68 5.96 -5.70 -5.64
CA ASP A 68 7.21 -5.73 -6.39
C ASP A 68 8.22 -6.76 -5.85
N LEU A 69 7.93 -7.43 -4.72
CA LEU A 69 8.73 -8.55 -4.21
C LEU A 69 8.67 -9.76 -5.15
N ASN A 70 9.75 -10.55 -5.13
CA ASN A 70 9.82 -11.83 -5.82
C ASN A 70 8.71 -12.80 -5.36
N PHE A 71 8.22 -13.66 -6.27
CA PHE A 71 7.21 -14.68 -5.97
C PHE A 71 7.59 -15.63 -4.82
N ALA A 72 8.87 -15.80 -4.49
CA ALA A 72 9.34 -16.53 -3.31
C ALA A 72 8.75 -15.98 -1.99
N TYR A 73 8.41 -14.68 -1.96
CA TYR A 73 7.82 -14.02 -0.80
C TYR A 73 6.28 -14.02 -0.81
N ASN A 74 5.63 -14.71 -1.75
CA ASN A 74 4.16 -14.83 -1.77
C ASN A 74 3.56 -15.31 -0.44
N PRO A 75 4.12 -16.31 0.26
CA PRO A 75 3.58 -16.75 1.55
C PRO A 75 3.52 -15.62 2.59
N ILE A 76 4.63 -14.87 2.74
CA ILE A 76 4.69 -13.77 3.71
C ILE A 76 3.82 -12.57 3.27
N ARG A 77 3.71 -12.32 1.95
CA ARG A 77 2.82 -11.32 1.38
C ARG A 77 1.37 -11.57 1.81
N VAL A 78 0.86 -12.79 1.62
CA VAL A 78 -0.51 -13.15 2.00
C VAL A 78 -0.72 -13.02 3.51
N GLN A 79 0.27 -13.40 4.32
CA GLN A 79 0.20 -13.27 5.77
C GLN A 79 0.11 -11.80 6.23
N ILE A 80 0.88 -10.91 5.62
CA ILE A 80 0.87 -9.47 5.95
C ILE A 80 -0.47 -8.84 5.54
N LEU A 81 -0.95 -9.12 4.32
CA LEU A 81 -2.21 -8.59 3.80
C LEU A 81 -3.44 -9.15 4.54
N GLY A 82 -3.33 -10.32 5.15
CA GLY A 82 -4.40 -10.93 5.94
C GLY A 82 -4.55 -10.39 7.37
N LYS A 83 -3.73 -9.44 7.81
CA LYS A 83 -3.83 -8.85 9.16
C LYS A 83 -5.02 -7.89 9.26
N GLU A 84 -5.73 -7.92 10.40
CA GLU A 84 -6.85 -7.01 10.70
C GLU A 84 -6.46 -5.53 10.58
N LYS A 85 -5.24 -5.20 10.99
CA LYS A 85 -4.62 -3.90 10.76
C LYS A 85 -3.30 -4.11 10.03
N LEU A 86 -3.14 -3.41 8.90
CA LEU A 86 -1.88 -3.38 8.16
C LEU A 86 -0.75 -2.83 9.07
N PRO A 87 0.39 -3.53 9.17
CA PRO A 87 1.58 -3.00 9.83
C PRO A 87 2.11 -1.77 9.09
N SER A 88 2.94 -0.97 9.75
CA SER A 88 3.72 0.09 9.10
C SER A 88 4.72 -0.47 8.09
N LEU A 89 5.16 0.37 7.14
CA LEU A 89 6.17 -0.02 6.15
C LEU A 89 7.44 -0.58 6.78
N SER A 90 7.88 -0.01 7.91
CA SER A 90 9.06 -0.51 8.63
C SER A 90 8.85 -1.91 9.19
N GLU A 91 7.68 -2.20 9.76
CA GLU A 91 7.36 -3.53 10.27
C GLU A 91 7.27 -4.54 9.13
N VAL A 92 6.65 -4.16 8.01
CA VAL A 92 6.58 -4.96 6.78
C VAL A 92 7.98 -5.32 6.29
N PHE A 93 8.90 -4.36 6.23
CA PHE A 93 10.29 -4.61 5.87
C PHE A 93 10.96 -5.65 6.77
N PHE A 94 10.83 -5.52 8.10
CA PHE A 94 11.46 -6.47 9.02
C PHE A 94 10.85 -7.87 8.94
N ILE A 95 9.54 -7.97 8.70
CA ILE A 95 8.86 -9.26 8.52
C ILE A 95 9.33 -9.95 7.23
N VAL A 96 9.43 -9.22 6.12
CA VAL A 96 9.90 -9.80 4.85
C VAL A 96 11.38 -10.19 4.96
N ARG A 97 12.19 -9.35 5.61
CA ARG A 97 13.62 -9.61 5.82
C ARG A 97 13.91 -10.86 6.64
N SER A 98 13.03 -11.28 7.56
CA SER A 98 13.24 -12.52 8.31
C SER A 98 13.19 -13.78 7.44
N GLU A 99 12.66 -13.68 6.22
CA GLU A 99 12.61 -14.77 5.24
C GLU A 99 13.86 -14.82 4.33
N GLU A 100 14.73 -13.79 4.37
CA GLU A 100 16.00 -13.80 3.64
C GLU A 100 16.96 -14.80 4.30
N THR A 101 17.27 -15.89 3.59
CA THR A 101 18.20 -16.96 4.03
C THR A 101 19.61 -16.75 3.53
#